data_AF-A0A821Z9C3-F1
#
_entry.id   AF-A0A821Z9C3-F1
#
_cell.length_a   1.000
_cell.length_b   1.000
_cell.length_c   1.000
_cell.angle_alpha   90.00
_cell.angle_beta   90.00
_cell.angle_gamma   90.00
#
_symmetry.space_group_name_H-M   'P 1'
#
loop_
_entity.id
_entity.type
_entity.pdbx_description
1 polymer ?
#
loop_
_entity_poly.entity_id
_entity_poly.type
_entity_poly.pdbx_seq_one_letter_code
_entity_poly.pdbx_strand_id
1 'polypeptide(L)'
;MEWGDTTLYRVLNRALRSENRQALKIWFPYMKLFDTALDKLPTVKEAVWRGVPIDIGRNFIKNQTVTWWSVNSCSSSPNVIKDFLGDSKKSTLFLIEAINGKKVSGYTEYESEDEVILRMGTEFRVKGDPLAQSNSSCIVHLIEIDDNNDQPLASAMNQMQLTPAASGKSFIVFLYKITSFMMSNDITLNN
;
A
#
# COMPACT_ATOMS: atom_id res chain seq x y z
N MET A 1 5.07 21.65 2.31
CA MET A 1 5.96 21.35 3.47
C MET A 1 7.09 20.47 2.95
N GLU A 2 8.36 20.86 3.12
CA GLU A 2 9.49 19.99 2.71
C GLU A 2 9.82 18.99 3.82
N TRP A 3 9.18 17.84 3.76
CA TRP A 3 9.49 16.69 4.62
C TRP A 3 10.77 15.99 4.13
N GLY A 4 11.93 16.46 4.61
CA GLY A 4 13.23 15.91 4.25
C GLY A 4 13.46 14.45 4.69
N ASP A 5 14.59 13.88 4.28
CA ASP A 5 14.94 12.45 4.50
C ASP A 5 15.18 12.04 5.96
N THR A 6 15.00 12.97 6.89
CA THR A 6 15.11 12.80 8.34
C THR A 6 13.77 12.56 9.04
N THR A 7 12.63 12.55 8.33
CA THR A 7 11.32 12.29 8.96
C THR A 7 11.21 10.89 9.56
N LEU A 8 10.47 10.78 10.66
CA LEU A 8 10.26 9.54 11.42
C LEU A 8 9.87 8.35 10.51
N TYR A 9 8.87 8.54 9.64
CA TYR A 9 8.43 7.54 8.66
C TYR A 9 9.55 7.12 7.69
N ARG A 10 10.29 8.08 7.10
CA ARG A 10 11.39 7.77 6.16
C ARG A 10 12.54 7.03 6.85
N VAL A 11 12.98 7.50 8.01
CA VAL A 11 14.13 6.91 8.72
C VAL A 11 13.78 5.53 9.29
N LEU A 12 12.62 5.36 9.92
CA LEU A 12 12.16 4.04 10.39
C LEU A 12 12.03 3.06 9.22
N ASN A 13 11.40 3.47 8.11
CA ASN A 13 11.23 2.57 6.96
C ASN A 13 12.55 2.26 6.24
N ARG A 14 13.53 3.16 6.24
CA ARG A 14 14.91 2.87 5.79
C ARG A 14 15.59 1.85 6.72
N ALA A 15 15.39 1.95 8.03
CA ALA A 15 15.90 0.97 8.99
C ALA A 15 15.23 -0.41 8.85
N LEU A 16 13.90 -0.45 8.69
CA LEU A 16 13.11 -1.68 8.49
C LEU A 16 13.44 -2.40 7.18
N ARG A 17 13.78 -1.67 6.11
CA ARG A 17 14.27 -2.25 4.85
C ARG A 17 15.76 -2.59 4.87
N SER A 18 16.50 -2.20 5.91
CA SER A 18 17.89 -2.63 6.08
C SER A 18 17.94 -3.98 6.78
N GLU A 19 18.72 -4.92 6.24
CA GLU A 19 18.94 -6.24 6.85
C GLU A 19 19.76 -6.18 8.15
N ASN A 20 20.19 -4.97 8.55
CA ASN A 20 20.94 -4.72 9.78
C ASN A 20 20.04 -4.78 11.03
N ARG A 21 19.78 -6.00 11.50
CA ARG A 21 19.02 -6.29 12.73
C ARG A 21 19.60 -5.64 14.00
N GLN A 22 20.86 -5.18 14.00
CA GLN A 22 21.43 -4.43 15.14
C GLN A 22 20.98 -2.96 15.11
N ALA A 23 20.98 -2.33 13.93
CA ALA A 23 20.48 -0.95 13.76
C ALA A 23 18.98 -0.83 14.09
N LEU A 24 18.19 -1.89 13.88
CA LEU A 24 16.77 -1.89 14.20
C LEU A 24 16.47 -1.88 15.71
N LYS A 25 17.41 -2.27 16.59
CA LYS A 25 17.18 -2.36 18.05
C LYS A 25 16.72 -1.05 18.69
N ILE A 26 17.20 0.10 18.22
CA ILE A 26 16.79 1.41 18.75
C ILE A 26 15.31 1.71 18.48
N TRP A 27 14.74 1.08 17.45
CA TRP A 27 13.36 1.26 17.04
C TRP A 27 12.39 0.33 17.77
N PHE A 28 12.84 -0.74 18.43
CA PHE A 28 11.96 -1.72 19.08
C PHE A 28 10.91 -1.10 20.05
N PRO A 29 11.24 -0.09 20.89
CA PRO A 29 10.23 0.56 21.74
C PRO A 29 9.16 1.32 20.93
N TYR A 30 9.58 2.00 19.86
CA TYR A 30 8.67 2.72 18.96
C TYR A 30 7.82 1.76 18.12
N MET A 31 8.43 0.72 17.54
CA MET A 31 7.74 -0.33 16.78
C MET A 31 6.65 -0.97 17.63
N LYS A 32 6.96 -1.36 18.88
CA LYS A 32 5.97 -1.91 19.80
C LYS A 32 4.86 -0.91 20.13
N LEU A 33 5.19 0.35 20.40
CA LEU A 33 4.20 1.40 20.70
C LEU A 33 3.26 1.64 19.51
N PHE A 34 3.81 1.75 18.31
CA PHE A 34 3.08 1.98 17.06
C PHE A 34 2.16 0.79 16.74
N ASP A 35 2.67 -0.44 16.85
CA ASP A 35 1.90 -1.66 16.61
C ASP A 35 0.75 -1.83 17.62
N THR A 36 1.01 -1.54 18.91
CA THR A 36 -0.01 -1.49 19.98
C THR A 36 -1.02 -0.34 19.80
N ALA A 37 -0.67 0.70 19.02
CA ALA A 37 -1.61 1.76 18.65
C ALA A 37 -2.49 1.31 17.48
N LEU A 38 -1.91 0.67 16.46
CA LEU A 38 -2.63 0.07 15.33
C LEU A 38 -3.65 -0.99 15.78
N ASP A 39 -3.41 -1.72 16.86
CA ASP A 39 -4.38 -2.64 17.48
C ASP A 39 -5.69 -1.95 17.90
N LYS A 40 -5.64 -0.68 18.28
CA LYS A 40 -6.78 0.10 18.76
C LYS A 40 -7.58 0.77 17.63
N LEU A 41 -7.06 0.74 16.40
CA LEU A 41 -7.69 1.38 15.25
C LEU A 41 -8.67 0.43 14.53
N PRO A 42 -9.71 0.99 13.87
CA PRO A 42 -10.62 0.22 13.02
C PRO A 42 -9.84 -0.61 11.99
N THR A 43 -10.14 -1.91 11.95
CA THR A 43 -9.53 -2.84 10.99
C THR A 43 -10.46 -3.01 9.81
N VAL A 44 -9.92 -2.94 8.59
CA VAL A 44 -10.68 -2.99 7.34
C VAL A 44 -10.16 -4.08 6.41
N LYS A 45 -11.11 -4.75 5.74
CA LYS A 45 -10.88 -5.76 4.71
C LYS A 45 -11.45 -5.23 3.40
N GLU A 46 -10.61 -4.52 2.65
CA GLU A 46 -10.98 -3.75 1.47
C GLU A 46 -9.81 -3.66 0.48
N ALA A 47 -10.11 -3.25 -0.76
CA ALA A 47 -9.08 -3.00 -1.77
C ALA A 47 -8.42 -1.64 -1.52
N VAL A 48 -7.12 -1.64 -1.22
CA VAL A 48 -6.32 -0.42 -1.02
C VAL A 48 -5.25 -0.26 -2.10
N TRP A 49 -4.86 0.98 -2.33
CA TRP A 49 -3.96 1.39 -3.39
C TRP A 49 -2.67 2.00 -2.81
N ARG A 50 -1.53 1.73 -3.45
CA ARG A 50 -0.25 2.34 -3.09
C ARG A 50 0.56 2.66 -4.34
N GLY A 51 0.95 3.92 -4.48
CA GLY A 51 1.76 4.41 -5.60
C GLY A 51 3.24 4.41 -5.24
N VAL A 52 4.09 3.93 -6.14
CA VAL A 52 5.54 4.06 -6.07
C VAL A 52 6.02 4.68 -7.39
N PRO A 53 6.67 5.87 -7.41
CA PRO A 53 7.02 6.58 -8.63
C PRO A 53 8.33 6.08 -9.28
N ILE A 54 8.55 4.77 -9.25
CA ILE A 54 9.54 4.03 -10.05
C ILE A 54 8.88 2.75 -10.57
N ASP A 55 9.28 2.29 -11.75
CA ASP A 55 8.84 0.99 -12.28
C ASP A 55 9.68 -0.15 -11.68
N ILE A 56 9.06 -0.90 -10.77
CA ILE A 56 9.60 -2.11 -10.15
C ILE A 56 8.69 -3.33 -10.37
N GLY A 57 7.61 -3.21 -11.16
CA GLY A 57 6.61 -4.28 -11.30
C GLY A 57 7.18 -5.58 -11.84
N ARG A 58 8.18 -5.49 -12.74
CA ARG A 58 8.94 -6.63 -13.27
C ARG A 58 9.62 -7.53 -12.23
N ASN A 59 9.73 -7.08 -10.97
CA ASN A 59 10.30 -7.85 -9.86
C ASN A 59 9.25 -8.75 -9.18
N PHE A 60 7.97 -8.65 -9.58
CA PHE A 60 6.84 -9.41 -9.05
C PHE A 60 6.35 -10.41 -10.11
N ILE A 61 6.25 -11.68 -9.73
CA ILE A 61 5.85 -12.81 -10.58
C ILE A 61 4.59 -13.45 -9.98
N LYS A 62 3.65 -13.93 -10.81
CA LYS A 62 2.44 -14.60 -10.30
C LYS A 62 2.75 -15.70 -9.28
N ASN A 63 1.94 -15.74 -8.22
CA ASN A 63 2.05 -16.64 -7.06
C ASN A 63 3.30 -16.45 -6.17
N GLN A 64 4.19 -15.50 -6.45
CA GLN A 64 5.28 -15.14 -5.54
C GLN A 64 4.73 -14.58 -4.22
N THR A 65 5.29 -15.04 -3.10
CA THR A 65 5.10 -14.40 -1.78
C THR A 65 6.16 -13.31 -1.58
N VAL A 66 5.75 -12.18 -1.00
CA VAL A 66 6.61 -11.04 -0.69
C VAL A 66 6.27 -10.47 0.70
N THR A 67 7.26 -10.33 1.56
CA THR A 67 7.14 -9.71 2.90
C THR A 67 7.50 -8.23 2.82
N TRP A 68 6.60 -7.32 3.23
CA TRP A 68 6.89 -5.88 3.27
C TRP A 68 7.30 -5.46 4.68
N TRP A 69 8.61 -5.51 4.98
CA TRP A 69 9.18 -5.16 6.28
C TRP A 69 8.93 -3.71 6.73
N SER A 70 8.75 -2.76 5.81
CA SER A 70 8.38 -1.37 6.14
C SER A 70 6.92 -1.23 6.57
N VAL A 71 6.59 -0.17 7.33
CA VAL A 71 5.20 0.29 7.48
C VAL A 71 4.73 0.89 6.16
N ASN A 72 3.57 0.46 5.65
CA ASN A 72 3.11 0.85 4.31
C ASN A 72 1.80 1.62 4.39
N SER A 73 1.89 2.95 4.26
CA SER A 73 0.72 3.81 4.04
C SER A 73 0.15 3.58 2.64
N CYS A 74 -1.17 3.41 2.58
CA CYS A 74 -1.97 3.15 1.40
C CYS A 74 -3.24 4.03 1.48
N SER A 75 -4.00 4.13 0.39
CA SER A 75 -5.30 4.81 0.38
C SER A 75 -6.39 3.87 -0.13
N SER A 76 -7.60 3.95 0.42
CA SER A 76 -8.76 3.31 -0.21
C SER A 76 -9.25 4.06 -1.47
N SER A 77 -8.79 5.29 -1.69
CA SER A 77 -9.10 6.14 -2.84
C SER A 77 -8.04 6.03 -3.95
N PRO A 78 -8.38 5.48 -5.15
CA PRO A 78 -7.43 5.45 -6.27
C PRO A 78 -7.13 6.85 -6.82
N ASN A 79 -7.97 7.85 -6.55
CA ASN A 79 -7.72 9.23 -6.96
C ASN A 79 -6.56 9.85 -6.17
N VAL A 80 -6.51 9.63 -4.85
CA VAL A 80 -5.40 10.07 -3.99
C VAL A 80 -4.07 9.52 -4.50
N ILE A 81 -4.03 8.23 -4.86
CA ILE A 81 -2.80 7.60 -5.38
C ILE A 81 -2.45 8.08 -6.79
N LYS A 82 -3.43 8.38 -7.64
CA LYS A 82 -3.21 8.98 -8.95
C LYS A 82 -2.60 10.38 -8.82
N ASP A 83 -3.17 11.22 -7.96
CA ASP A 83 -2.71 12.59 -7.74
C ASP A 83 -1.36 12.61 -7.00
N PHE A 84 -1.09 11.60 -6.16
CA PHE A 84 0.23 11.35 -5.56
C PHE A 84 1.30 10.99 -6.62
N LEU A 85 0.97 10.15 -7.60
CA LEU A 85 1.91 9.75 -8.66
C LEU A 85 2.11 10.84 -9.73
N GLY A 86 1.10 11.71 -9.93
CA GLY A 86 1.15 12.81 -10.89
C GLY A 86 1.52 12.38 -12.31
N ASP A 87 2.31 13.20 -13.01
CA ASP A 87 2.80 12.93 -14.37
C ASP A 87 4.01 11.97 -14.41
N SER A 88 4.20 11.09 -13.41
CA SER A 88 5.36 10.18 -13.39
C SER A 88 5.33 9.21 -14.57
N LYS A 89 6.37 9.29 -15.41
CA LYS A 89 6.54 8.50 -16.64
C LYS A 89 7.07 7.08 -16.40
N LYS A 90 7.26 6.67 -15.13
CA LYS A 90 7.56 5.29 -14.70
C LYS A 90 7.08 5.10 -13.27
N SER A 91 6.06 4.29 -13.07
CA SER A 91 5.49 4.06 -11.74
C SER A 91 4.91 2.66 -11.59
N THR A 92 4.96 2.13 -10.37
CA THR A 92 4.25 0.91 -9.98
C THR A 92 3.06 1.29 -9.11
N LEU A 93 1.88 0.90 -9.57
CA LEU A 93 0.64 1.00 -8.81
C LEU A 93 0.32 -0.37 -8.21
N PHE A 94 0.33 -0.45 -6.88
CA PHE A 94 -0.12 -1.65 -6.18
C PHE A 94 -1.62 -1.57 -5.93
N LEU A 95 -2.34 -2.59 -6.40
CA LEU A 95 -3.69 -2.92 -5.95
C LEU A 95 -3.55 -4.04 -4.91
N ILE A 96 -4.02 -3.80 -3.70
CA ILE A 96 -3.83 -4.70 -2.56
C ILE A 96 -5.20 -5.09 -2.01
N GLU A 97 -5.55 -6.38 -2.11
CA GLU A 97 -6.67 -6.96 -1.37
C GLU A 97 -6.22 -7.18 0.08
N ALA A 98 -6.39 -6.14 0.90
CA ALA A 98 -6.00 -6.12 2.31
C ALA A 98 -7.08 -6.72 3.22
N ILE A 99 -6.66 -7.24 4.37
CA ILE A 99 -7.51 -7.88 5.37
C ILE A 99 -7.25 -7.35 6.79
N ASN A 100 -6.04 -6.89 7.11
CA ASN A 100 -5.69 -6.31 8.41
C ASN A 100 -5.41 -4.79 8.35
N GLY A 101 -5.82 -4.13 7.26
CA GLY A 101 -5.57 -2.70 7.05
C GLY A 101 -6.17 -1.85 8.17
N LYS A 102 -5.46 -0.79 8.57
CA LYS A 102 -5.83 0.06 9.71
C LYS A 102 -6.18 1.47 9.25
N LYS A 103 -7.43 1.89 9.43
CA LYS A 103 -7.83 3.28 9.14
C LYS A 103 -7.34 4.21 10.25
N VAL A 104 -6.61 5.24 9.84
CA VAL A 104 -5.99 6.23 10.74
C VAL A 104 -6.74 7.57 10.78
N SER A 105 -7.95 7.63 10.21
CA SER A 105 -8.81 8.81 10.29
C SER A 105 -9.06 9.24 11.74
N GLY A 106 -8.97 10.55 12.00
CA GLY A 106 -8.90 11.15 13.33
C GLY A 106 -7.49 11.24 13.92
N TYR A 107 -6.47 10.70 13.25
CA TYR A 107 -5.06 10.68 13.70
C TYR A 107 -4.04 11.05 12.60
N THR A 108 -4.47 11.25 11.35
CA THR A 108 -3.57 11.63 10.25
C THR A 108 -3.61 13.14 9.99
N GLU A 109 -2.53 13.70 9.45
CA GLU A 109 -2.49 15.11 9.02
C GLU A 109 -3.38 15.33 7.78
N TYR A 110 -3.61 14.27 7.00
CA TYR A 110 -4.25 14.32 5.68
C TYR A 110 -5.52 13.46 5.64
N GLU A 111 -6.53 13.83 6.42
CA GLU A 111 -7.83 13.10 6.51
C GLU A 111 -8.50 12.86 5.14
N SER A 112 -8.24 13.70 4.13
CA SER A 112 -8.72 13.54 2.76
C SER A 112 -7.97 12.50 1.91
N GLU A 113 -6.93 11.86 2.45
CA GLU A 113 -6.18 10.80 1.76
C GLU A 113 -6.80 9.40 1.95
N ASP A 114 -7.89 9.26 2.73
CA ASP A 114 -8.54 7.97 3.06
C ASP A 114 -7.52 6.91 3.51
N GLU A 115 -6.58 7.32 4.38
CA GLU A 115 -5.36 6.58 4.69
C GLU A 115 -5.62 5.26 5.45
N VAL A 116 -5.03 4.18 4.91
CA VAL A 116 -5.01 2.84 5.47
C VAL A 116 -3.56 2.38 5.64
N ILE A 117 -3.15 2.13 6.88
CA ILE A 117 -1.83 1.58 7.19
C ILE A 117 -1.86 0.05 7.11
N LEU A 118 -0.92 -0.53 6.36
CA LEU A 118 -0.55 -1.94 6.44
C LEU A 118 0.70 -2.07 7.34
N ARG A 119 0.74 -3.11 8.17
CA ARG A 119 1.77 -3.26 9.22
C ARG A 119 3.17 -3.51 8.64
N MET A 120 4.16 -3.34 9.50
CA MET A 120 5.53 -3.78 9.24
C MET A 120 5.58 -5.32 9.24
N GLY A 121 6.11 -5.92 8.18
CA GLY A 121 6.20 -7.38 8.03
C GLY A 121 4.94 -8.04 7.46
N THR A 122 3.95 -7.29 6.96
CA THR A 122 2.79 -7.89 6.27
C THR A 122 3.24 -8.68 5.03
N GLU A 123 2.74 -9.91 4.90
CA GLU A 123 3.01 -10.81 3.77
C GLU A 123 1.93 -10.68 2.69
N PHE A 124 2.34 -10.73 1.43
CA PHE A 124 1.44 -10.68 0.28
C PHE A 124 1.77 -11.76 -0.74
N ARG A 125 0.75 -12.29 -1.40
CA ARG A 125 0.91 -13.14 -2.60
C ARG A 125 0.50 -12.36 -3.85
N VAL A 126 1.36 -12.37 -4.86
CA VAL A 126 1.08 -11.79 -6.19
C VAL A 126 -0.02 -12.60 -6.89
N LYS A 127 -1.15 -11.95 -7.19
CA LYS A 127 -2.38 -12.61 -7.72
C LYS A 127 -2.26 -13.03 -9.18
N GLY A 128 -1.49 -12.28 -9.95
CA GLY A 128 -1.28 -12.45 -11.39
C GLY A 128 -0.10 -11.61 -11.84
N ASP A 129 0.42 -11.90 -13.03
CA ASP A 129 1.60 -11.22 -13.55
C ASP A 129 1.33 -9.71 -13.80
N PRO A 130 2.33 -8.83 -13.61
CA PRO A 130 2.13 -7.38 -13.64
C PRO A 130 1.54 -6.87 -14.95
N LEU A 131 0.47 -6.08 -14.86
CA LEU A 131 -0.17 -5.47 -16.03
C LEU A 131 0.62 -4.22 -16.44
N ALA A 132 1.39 -4.33 -17.51
CA ALA A 132 2.07 -3.19 -18.14
C ALA A 132 1.05 -2.19 -18.74
N GLN A 133 1.34 -0.90 -18.57
CA GLN A 133 0.57 0.22 -19.13
C GLN A 133 1.38 0.92 -20.23
N SER A 134 0.70 1.67 -21.10
CA SER A 134 1.30 2.37 -22.25
C SER A 134 2.47 3.31 -21.90
N ASN A 135 2.53 3.78 -20.66
CA ASN A 135 3.41 4.86 -20.23
C ASN A 135 4.67 4.36 -19.50
N SER A 136 5.09 3.10 -19.66
CA SER A 136 6.17 2.48 -18.85
C SER A 136 5.87 2.45 -17.34
N SER A 137 4.57 2.39 -16.99
CA SER A 137 4.07 2.11 -15.65
C SER A 137 3.42 0.73 -15.63
N CYS A 138 3.22 0.18 -14.43
CA CYS A 138 2.67 -1.17 -14.25
C CYS A 138 1.71 -1.24 -13.05
N ILE A 139 0.73 -2.14 -13.12
CA ILE A 139 -0.12 -2.49 -11.99
C ILE A 139 0.30 -3.87 -11.46
N VAL A 140 0.61 -3.94 -10.17
CA VAL A 140 0.87 -5.20 -9.44
C VAL A 140 -0.33 -5.48 -8.54
N HIS A 141 -0.91 -6.66 -8.66
CA HIS A 141 -2.05 -7.09 -7.84
C HIS A 141 -1.57 -8.03 -6.72
N LEU A 142 -1.67 -7.57 -5.47
CA LEU A 142 -1.33 -8.30 -4.26
C LEU A 142 -2.59 -8.73 -3.50
N ILE A 143 -2.55 -9.90 -2.86
CA ILE A 143 -3.50 -10.30 -1.82
C ILE A 143 -2.71 -10.42 -0.52
N GLU A 144 -3.18 -9.80 0.57
CA GLU A 144 -2.62 -10.00 1.91
C GLU A 144 -2.82 -11.46 2.33
N ILE A 145 -1.78 -12.08 2.89
CA ILE A 145 -1.84 -13.46 3.40
C ILE A 145 -2.42 -13.42 4.82
N ASP A 146 -3.34 -14.34 5.10
CA ASP A 146 -3.92 -14.54 6.43
C ASP A 146 -3.31 -15.79 7.06
N ASP A 147 -2.46 -15.61 8.08
CA ASP A 147 -1.87 -16.72 8.85
C ASP A 147 -2.93 -17.64 9.48
N ASN A 148 -4.21 -17.22 9.53
CA ASN A 148 -5.33 -17.98 10.07
C ASN A 148 -6.20 -18.67 9.00
N ASN A 149 -5.96 -18.45 7.70
CA ASN A 149 -6.77 -19.00 6.60
C ASN A 149 -5.92 -19.72 5.53
N ASP A 150 -5.31 -20.84 5.93
CA ASP A 150 -4.91 -21.92 5.01
C ASP A 150 -6.15 -22.64 4.44
N GLN A 151 -6.94 -21.90 3.65
CA GLN A 151 -8.10 -22.39 2.91
C GLN A 151 -8.03 -21.94 1.45
N PRO A 152 -7.86 -22.86 0.48
CA PRO A 152 -7.74 -22.50 -0.93
C PRO A 152 -8.95 -21.73 -1.47
N LEU A 153 -8.65 -20.64 -2.20
CA LEU A 153 -9.64 -19.73 -2.83
C LEU A 153 -10.66 -20.42 -3.75
N ALA A 154 -10.42 -21.66 -4.19
CA ALA A 154 -11.36 -22.47 -4.95
C ALA A 154 -12.73 -22.61 -4.27
N SER A 155 -12.77 -22.67 -2.93
CA SER A 155 -14.01 -22.82 -2.15
C SER A 155 -14.97 -21.62 -2.30
N ALA A 156 -14.45 -20.41 -2.51
CA ALA A 156 -15.25 -19.18 -2.56
C ALA A 156 -15.94 -18.96 -3.93
N MET A 157 -15.39 -19.51 -5.02
CA MET A 157 -15.88 -19.21 -6.37
C MET A 157 -17.23 -19.87 -6.71
N ASN A 158 -17.71 -20.81 -5.89
CA ASN A 158 -18.98 -21.52 -6.11
C ASN A 158 -20.24 -20.74 -5.68
N GLN A 159 -20.13 -19.55 -5.07
CA GLN A 159 -21.28 -18.85 -4.46
C GLN A 159 -21.66 -17.50 -5.09
N MET A 160 -20.94 -17.00 -6.10
CA MET A 160 -21.33 -15.76 -6.80
C MET A 160 -21.99 -16.03 -8.16
N GLN A 161 -23.31 -16.22 -8.15
CA GLN A 161 -24.13 -15.97 -9.34
C GLN A 161 -24.38 -14.47 -9.48
N LEU A 162 -24.13 -13.90 -10.66
CA LEU A 162 -24.21 -12.47 -10.91
C LEU A 162 -25.60 -12.04 -11.41
N THR A 163 -26.18 -11.01 -10.79
CA THR A 163 -27.38 -10.31 -11.28
C THR A 163 -27.04 -8.82 -11.52
N PRO A 164 -27.28 -8.26 -12.73
CA PRO A 164 -26.81 -6.91 -13.08
C PRO A 164 -27.87 -5.81 -12.86
N ALA A 165 -27.44 -4.70 -12.24
CA ALA A 165 -28.10 -3.39 -12.24
C ALA A 165 -27.11 -2.30 -11.79
N ALA A 166 -27.23 -1.01 -12.11
CA ALA A 166 -27.79 -0.34 -13.29
C ALA A 166 -27.26 1.12 -13.31
N SER A 167 -26.70 1.54 -14.45
CA SER A 167 -26.25 2.90 -14.83
C SER A 167 -26.67 4.13 -13.97
N GLY A 168 -25.69 4.93 -13.51
CA GLY A 168 -25.88 6.31 -12.98
C GLY A 168 -24.71 7.27 -13.33
N LYS A 169 -24.99 8.58 -13.41
CA LYS A 169 -24.13 9.67 -13.98
C LYS A 169 -24.51 11.02 -13.35
N SER A 170 -23.72 12.12 -13.31
CA SER A 170 -22.28 12.44 -13.51
C SER A 170 -22.08 13.93 -13.09
N PHE A 171 -21.01 14.63 -13.54
CA PHE A 171 -20.72 16.08 -13.43
C PHE A 171 -20.27 16.62 -12.04
N ILE A 172 -19.54 17.74 -11.83
CA ILE A 172 -18.42 18.51 -12.48
C ILE A 172 -18.26 19.85 -11.70
N VAL A 173 -17.12 20.55 -11.46
CA VAL A 173 -15.64 20.32 -11.55
C VAL A 173 -14.91 21.49 -10.80
N PHE A 174 -13.55 21.50 -10.75
CA PHE A 174 -12.67 22.60 -10.23
C PHE A 174 -12.69 22.80 -8.68
N LEU A 175 -11.68 23.38 -7.99
CA LEU A 175 -10.53 24.23 -8.42
C LEU A 175 -9.30 24.15 -7.43
N TYR A 176 -8.11 23.78 -7.92
CA TYR A 176 -6.72 24.13 -7.48
C TYR A 176 -6.05 23.71 -6.13
N LYS A 177 -4.92 22.97 -6.31
CA LYS A 177 -3.51 23.22 -5.84
C LYS A 177 -3.02 22.96 -4.40
N ILE A 178 -1.89 22.19 -4.35
CA ILE A 178 -0.77 22.17 -3.36
C ILE A 178 -1.12 21.49 -2.01
N THR A 179 -0.37 20.50 -1.47
CA THR A 179 0.99 19.98 -1.76
C THR A 179 1.02 18.44 -1.69
N SER A 180 1.94 17.77 -2.40
CA SER A 180 2.26 16.34 -2.19
C SER A 180 3.77 16.08 -2.28
N PHE A 181 4.37 15.45 -1.25
CA PHE A 181 5.72 14.85 -1.30
C PHE A 181 6.04 13.96 -0.06
N MET A 182 5.50 12.73 0.00
CA MET A 182 5.79 11.81 1.14
C MET A 182 6.27 10.38 0.81
N MET A 183 6.09 9.84 -0.41
CA MET A 183 6.45 8.44 -0.71
C MET A 183 7.34 8.25 -1.96
N SER A 184 8.56 8.79 -1.95
CA SER A 184 9.61 8.31 -2.85
C SER A 184 10.97 8.27 -2.17
N ASN A 185 11.47 7.07 -1.91
CA ASN A 185 12.75 6.53 -2.41
C ASN A 185 13.11 5.20 -1.71
N ASP A 186 14.15 4.55 -2.23
CA ASP A 186 14.84 3.39 -1.63
C ASP A 186 14.03 2.09 -1.51
N ILE A 187 13.41 1.61 -2.59
CA ILE A 187 13.22 0.16 -2.80
C ILE A 187 14.39 -0.34 -3.65
N THR A 188 15.54 -0.49 -3.01
CA THR A 188 16.65 -1.32 -3.51
C THR A 188 16.46 -2.72 -2.94
N LEU A 189 15.98 -3.65 -3.76
CA LEU A 189 16.20 -5.07 -3.50
C LEU A 189 17.69 -5.33 -3.75
N ASN A 190 18.40 -5.84 -2.74
CA ASN A 190 19.71 -6.42 -2.96
C ASN A 190 19.56 -7.78 -3.66
N ASN A 191 20.58 -8.17 -4.43
CA ASN A 191 20.77 -9.54 -4.91
C ASN A 191 21.53 -10.35 -3.86
#